data_AF-A0A2V9P8S3-F1
#
_entry.id   AF-A0A2V9P8S3-F1
#
_cell.length_a   1.000
_cell.length_b   1.000
_cell.length_c   1.000
_cell.angle_alpha   90.00
_cell.angle_beta   90.00
_cell.angle_gamma   90.00
#
_symmetry.space_group_name_H-M   'P 1'
#
loop_
_entity.id
_entity.type
_entity.pdbx_description
1 polymer ?
#
loop_
_entity_poly.entity_id
_entity_poly.type
_entity_poly.pdbx_seq_one_letter_code
_entity_poly.pdbx_strand_id
1 'polypeptide(L)'
;MKTGGEKGVNTRSVRDAVAQVWAEVLGRENVGPNDNFFDLGGDSLKALEVISRLHALIGIELPLIAFFEDPTIAHLAHVLAGLQLAIAAPSNGTGTSLKDNARATVTQVWSEILQRQNISPTEIFFDLGGDSLKALEVISQLQAKLNVDVPLIAFFEDPTIAHLADVVEELRAGTSEVASITKSSGPQKQAPLSFGQLQYWLLQQSAESGHLHSNARVFRIHGDFRPDLLKRALGQMCRRHQVLGARIQPGLDEPVQIAESNPEVTVEFQDLSELHADAREQRALELAQQEWRRLIDLSKELPLRARVLQLSHGDHLLVIIMHHVVSDGHTGSIFFEELAAIYQGLLKGREPALPQLPLQYFEYASSERSQMQGARLESEIEFWRSYLEAAPQNTWLPTDMARVEKSGHSGSTSTVVVSSSTLERLRELAQTAGSTLFSVVLSALRILLYRWAGEHDTVIGTVS
;
A
#
# COMPACT_ATOMS: atom_id res chain seq x y z
N MET A 1 -15.23 -54.20 -51.84
CA MET A 1 -15.66 -52.80 -51.70
C MET A 1 -15.66 -52.47 -50.21
N LYS A 2 -14.93 -51.43 -49.81
CA LYS A 2 -14.46 -51.21 -48.44
C LYS A 2 -15.59 -50.91 -47.44
N THR A 3 -15.45 -51.52 -46.28
CA THR A 3 -16.05 -51.22 -44.98
C THR A 3 -15.39 -50.01 -44.31
N GLY A 4 -16.10 -49.33 -43.42
CA GLY A 4 -15.47 -48.54 -42.35
C GLY A 4 -16.28 -47.31 -41.95
N GLY A 5 -17.15 -47.46 -40.94
CA GLY A 5 -17.70 -46.33 -40.21
C GLY A 5 -16.61 -45.66 -39.37
N GLU A 6 -16.36 -44.39 -39.62
CA GLU A 6 -15.53 -43.55 -38.76
C GLU A 6 -16.39 -42.94 -37.65
N LYS A 7 -16.05 -43.31 -36.42
CA LYS A 7 -16.49 -42.64 -35.20
C LYS A 7 -16.00 -41.19 -35.26
N GLY A 8 -16.92 -40.23 -35.29
CA GLY A 8 -16.61 -38.81 -35.12
C GLY A 8 -15.94 -38.57 -33.78
N VAL A 9 -14.70 -38.08 -33.80
CA VAL A 9 -14.04 -37.49 -32.64
C VAL A 9 -14.69 -36.12 -32.40
N ASN A 10 -15.39 -35.99 -31.29
CA ASN A 10 -16.05 -34.76 -30.88
C ASN A 10 -15.01 -33.74 -30.36
N THR A 11 -14.35 -33.00 -31.26
CA THR A 11 -13.55 -31.83 -30.87
C THR A 11 -14.48 -30.68 -30.53
N ARG A 12 -14.84 -30.51 -29.26
CA ARG A 12 -15.45 -29.28 -28.75
C ARG A 12 -14.48 -28.11 -28.95
N SER A 13 -14.97 -26.96 -29.40
CA SER A 13 -14.14 -25.76 -29.46
C SER A 13 -13.81 -25.28 -28.03
N VAL A 14 -12.65 -24.66 -27.81
CA VAL A 14 -12.24 -24.09 -26.50
C VAL A 14 -13.35 -23.21 -25.92
N ARG A 15 -14.02 -22.44 -26.78
CA ARG A 15 -15.16 -21.61 -26.42
C ARG A 15 -16.34 -22.41 -25.88
N ASP A 16 -16.65 -23.56 -26.46
CA ASP A 16 -17.73 -24.44 -25.97
C ASP A 16 -17.37 -25.09 -24.63
N ALA A 17 -16.08 -25.40 -24.42
CA ALA A 17 -15.59 -25.92 -23.15
C ALA A 17 -15.71 -24.87 -22.03
N VAL A 18 -15.30 -23.63 -22.30
CA VAL A 18 -15.46 -22.49 -21.39
C VAL A 18 -16.94 -22.26 -21.09
N ALA A 19 -17.79 -22.15 -22.10
CA ALA A 19 -19.22 -21.93 -21.93
C ALA A 19 -19.90 -23.04 -21.10
N GLN A 20 -19.53 -24.31 -21.33
CA GLN A 20 -20.11 -25.43 -20.60
C GLN A 20 -19.69 -25.45 -19.13
N VAL A 21 -18.38 -25.36 -18.83
CA VAL A 21 -17.90 -25.38 -17.44
C VAL A 21 -18.51 -24.23 -16.65
N TRP A 22 -18.64 -23.07 -17.30
CA TRP A 22 -19.22 -21.87 -16.72
C TRP A 22 -20.72 -22.01 -16.46
N ALA A 23 -21.48 -22.54 -17.42
CA ALA A 23 -22.90 -22.86 -17.24
C ALA A 23 -23.13 -23.85 -16.08
N GLU A 24 -22.28 -24.87 -15.96
CA GLU A 24 -22.34 -25.87 -14.89
C GLU A 24 -22.03 -25.29 -13.51
N VAL A 25 -20.99 -24.46 -13.38
CA VAL A 25 -20.61 -23.85 -12.10
C VAL A 25 -21.61 -22.78 -11.66
N LEU A 26 -22.19 -22.03 -12.59
CA LEU A 26 -23.20 -21.01 -12.28
C LEU A 26 -24.63 -21.57 -12.20
N GLY A 27 -24.85 -22.84 -12.55
CA GLY A 27 -26.17 -23.47 -12.54
C GLY A 27 -27.16 -22.85 -13.55
N ARG A 28 -26.68 -22.43 -14.72
CA ARG A 28 -27.48 -21.78 -15.77
C ARG A 28 -27.54 -22.62 -17.04
N GLU A 29 -28.67 -22.57 -17.76
CA GLU A 29 -28.84 -23.33 -19.01
C GLU A 29 -28.06 -22.74 -20.20
N ASN A 30 -27.83 -21.41 -20.23
CA ASN A 30 -27.05 -20.73 -21.26
C ASN A 30 -26.31 -19.52 -20.69
N VAL A 31 -25.07 -19.32 -21.14
CA VAL A 31 -24.22 -18.15 -20.84
C VAL A 31 -23.78 -17.54 -22.17
N GLY A 32 -24.06 -16.25 -22.36
CA GLY A 32 -23.69 -15.50 -23.55
C GLY A 32 -22.18 -15.28 -23.62
N PRO A 33 -21.60 -15.18 -24.83
CA PRO A 33 -20.15 -15.16 -24.97
C PRO A 33 -19.46 -13.91 -24.41
N ASN A 34 -20.21 -12.84 -24.23
CA ASN A 34 -19.73 -11.57 -23.67
C ASN A 34 -20.35 -11.30 -22.29
N ASP A 35 -21.04 -12.28 -21.71
CA ASP A 35 -21.60 -12.13 -20.37
C ASP A 35 -20.47 -12.23 -19.35
N ASN A 36 -20.45 -11.31 -18.40
CA ASN A 36 -19.47 -11.26 -17.33
C ASN A 36 -19.75 -12.33 -16.27
N PHE A 37 -18.72 -13.05 -15.83
CA PHE A 37 -18.83 -14.17 -14.89
C PHE A 37 -19.48 -13.76 -13.57
N PHE A 38 -19.09 -12.59 -13.05
CA PHE A 38 -19.51 -12.10 -11.74
C PHE A 38 -20.94 -11.54 -11.80
N ASP A 39 -21.31 -10.86 -12.88
CA ASP A 39 -22.68 -10.38 -13.12
C ASP A 39 -23.71 -11.52 -13.15
N LEU A 40 -23.28 -12.73 -13.50
CA LEU A 40 -24.13 -13.91 -13.54
C LEU A 40 -24.26 -14.63 -12.19
N GLY A 41 -23.70 -14.07 -11.12
CA GLY A 41 -23.70 -14.63 -9.77
C GLY A 41 -22.49 -15.52 -9.47
N GLY A 42 -21.41 -15.35 -10.22
CA GLY A 42 -20.10 -15.90 -9.94
C GLY A 42 -19.42 -15.21 -8.76
N ASP A 43 -18.61 -15.94 -8.01
CA ASP A 43 -17.73 -15.41 -6.97
C ASP A 43 -16.32 -15.98 -7.15
N SER A 44 -15.33 -15.53 -6.38
CA SER A 44 -13.94 -15.97 -6.52
C SER A 44 -13.75 -17.48 -6.31
N LEU A 45 -14.61 -18.12 -5.53
CA LEU A 45 -14.55 -19.57 -5.28
C LEU A 45 -15.07 -20.35 -6.49
N LYS A 46 -16.16 -19.87 -7.10
CA LYS A 46 -16.68 -20.38 -8.37
C LYS A 46 -15.74 -20.11 -9.54
N ALA A 47 -15.05 -18.97 -9.55
CA ALA A 47 -14.03 -18.66 -10.57
C ALA A 47 -12.86 -19.66 -10.49
N LEU A 48 -12.37 -19.92 -9.27
CA LEU A 48 -11.34 -20.92 -9.03
C LEU A 48 -11.81 -22.34 -9.41
N GLU A 49 -13.08 -22.65 -9.15
CA GLU A 49 -13.70 -23.90 -9.59
C GLU A 49 -13.79 -24.01 -11.12
N VAL A 50 -14.14 -22.94 -11.83
CA VAL A 50 -14.12 -22.90 -13.30
C VAL A 50 -12.72 -23.13 -13.83
N ILE A 51 -11.71 -22.44 -13.28
CA ILE A 51 -10.31 -22.60 -13.69
C ILE A 51 -9.84 -24.04 -13.48
N SER A 52 -10.12 -24.61 -12.31
CA SER A 52 -9.77 -26.00 -11.99
C SER A 52 -10.43 -27.00 -12.95
N ARG A 53 -11.72 -26.82 -13.23
CA ARG A 53 -12.48 -27.68 -14.14
C ARG A 53 -12.05 -27.52 -15.60
N LEU A 54 -11.71 -26.31 -16.02
CA LEU A 54 -11.15 -26.07 -17.35
C LEU A 54 -9.79 -26.74 -17.49
N HIS A 55 -8.89 -26.58 -16.51
CA HIS A 55 -7.61 -27.28 -16.52
C HIS A 55 -7.80 -28.81 -16.63
N ALA A 56 -8.75 -29.39 -15.88
CA ALA A 56 -9.07 -30.81 -15.99
C ALA A 56 -9.65 -31.24 -17.35
N LEU A 57 -10.39 -30.35 -18.03
CA LEU A 57 -11.10 -30.65 -19.28
C LEU A 57 -10.23 -30.47 -20.52
N ILE A 58 -9.40 -29.42 -20.55
CA ILE A 58 -8.59 -29.04 -21.73
C ILE A 58 -7.08 -29.16 -21.50
N GLY A 59 -6.62 -29.47 -20.28
CA GLY A 59 -5.21 -29.68 -19.96
C GLY A 59 -4.35 -28.42 -20.04
N ILE A 60 -4.98 -27.23 -20.00
CA ILE A 60 -4.31 -25.93 -20.05
C ILE A 60 -4.72 -25.18 -18.79
N GLU A 61 -3.73 -24.71 -18.04
CA GLU A 61 -3.95 -23.87 -16.88
C GLU A 61 -4.33 -22.46 -17.35
N LEU A 62 -5.55 -22.03 -17.00
CA LEU A 62 -6.01 -20.67 -17.29
C LEU A 62 -5.45 -19.75 -16.21
N PRO A 63 -4.65 -18.72 -16.56
CA PRO A 63 -4.16 -17.75 -15.59
C PRO A 63 -5.33 -17.09 -14.88
N LEU A 64 -5.27 -17.05 -13.54
CA LEU A 64 -6.30 -16.40 -12.73
C LEU A 64 -6.46 -14.93 -13.14
N ILE A 65 -5.35 -14.26 -13.48
CA ILE A 65 -5.35 -12.88 -13.92
C ILE A 65 -6.16 -12.66 -15.21
N ALA A 66 -6.05 -13.57 -16.19
CA ALA A 66 -6.86 -13.52 -17.41
C ALA A 66 -8.36 -13.70 -17.12
N PHE A 67 -8.70 -14.40 -16.03
CA PHE A 67 -10.07 -14.52 -15.58
C PHE A 67 -10.61 -13.23 -14.97
N PHE A 68 -9.79 -12.48 -14.22
CA PHE A 68 -10.23 -11.23 -13.58
C PHE A 68 -10.09 -10.00 -14.48
N GLU A 69 -9.19 -10.01 -15.46
CA GLU A 69 -8.96 -8.91 -16.40
C GLU A 69 -10.19 -8.68 -17.30
N ASP A 70 -10.73 -9.75 -17.88
CA ASP A 70 -11.98 -9.72 -18.65
C ASP A 70 -12.70 -11.07 -18.47
N PRO A 71 -13.62 -11.17 -17.48
CA PRO A 71 -14.32 -12.40 -17.14
C PRO A 71 -15.45 -12.70 -18.13
N THR A 72 -15.15 -12.75 -19.43
CA THR A 72 -16.09 -13.14 -20.50
C THR A 72 -15.64 -14.42 -21.19
N ILE A 73 -16.60 -15.23 -21.69
CA ILE A 73 -16.28 -16.47 -22.43
C ILE A 73 -15.41 -16.17 -23.65
N ALA A 74 -15.67 -15.05 -24.34
CA ALA A 74 -14.92 -14.63 -25.51
C ALA A 74 -13.45 -14.37 -25.18
N HIS A 75 -13.19 -13.63 -24.10
CA HIS A 75 -11.82 -13.36 -23.64
C HIS A 75 -11.12 -14.64 -23.17
N LEU A 76 -11.74 -15.40 -22.27
CA LEU A 76 -11.15 -16.63 -21.75
C LEU A 76 -10.87 -17.66 -22.85
N ALA A 77 -11.77 -17.78 -23.83
CA ALA A 77 -11.54 -18.66 -24.98
C ALA A 77 -10.41 -18.15 -25.88
N HIS A 78 -10.24 -16.84 -26.01
CA HIS A 78 -9.12 -16.25 -26.76
C HIS A 78 -7.79 -16.51 -26.06
N VAL A 79 -7.71 -16.30 -24.75
CA VAL A 79 -6.53 -16.58 -23.92
C VAL A 79 -6.15 -18.07 -23.99
N LEU A 80 -7.13 -18.96 -23.77
CA LEU A 80 -6.90 -20.41 -23.84
C LEU A 80 -6.49 -20.86 -25.24
N ALA A 81 -7.05 -20.29 -26.30
CA ALA A 81 -6.62 -20.58 -27.66
C ALA A 81 -5.18 -20.09 -27.94
N GLY A 82 -4.79 -18.93 -27.39
CA GLY A 82 -3.41 -18.43 -27.44
C GLY A 82 -2.43 -19.36 -26.72
N LEU A 83 -2.79 -19.82 -25.53
CA LEU A 83 -2.00 -20.79 -24.76
C LEU A 83 -1.90 -22.15 -25.49
N GLN A 84 -2.98 -22.60 -26.12
CA GLN A 84 -3.00 -23.84 -26.90
C GLN A 84 -2.11 -23.77 -28.14
N LEU A 85 -2.07 -22.61 -28.81
CA LEU A 85 -1.17 -22.35 -29.94
C LEU A 85 0.29 -22.27 -29.50
N ALA A 86 0.56 -21.69 -28.32
CA ALA A 86 1.90 -21.63 -27.73
C ALA A 86 2.45 -23.03 -27.39
N ILE A 87 1.59 -23.95 -26.95
CA ILE A 87 1.93 -25.36 -26.67
C ILE A 87 2.12 -26.18 -27.96
N ALA A 88 1.39 -25.85 -29.03
CA ALA A 88 1.42 -26.58 -30.31
C ALA A 88 2.50 -26.10 -31.30
N ALA A 89 3.16 -24.96 -31.04
CA ALA A 89 4.23 -24.46 -31.89
C ALA A 89 5.54 -25.27 -31.69
N PRO A 90 6.19 -25.76 -32.77
CA PRO A 90 7.52 -26.37 -32.64
C PRO A 90 8.51 -25.31 -32.17
N SER A 91 9.07 -25.53 -30.97
CA SER A 91 10.07 -24.68 -30.35
C SER A 91 11.37 -24.67 -31.15
N ASN A 92 11.50 -23.75 -32.10
CA ASN A 92 12.80 -23.36 -32.64
C ASN A 92 13.46 -22.44 -31.61
N GLY A 93 14.50 -22.97 -30.96
CA GLY A 93 15.08 -22.40 -29.75
C GLY A 93 15.73 -21.02 -29.92
N THR A 94 15.29 -20.08 -29.10
CA THR A 94 16.06 -18.93 -28.56
C THR A 94 15.56 -18.46 -27.17
N GLY A 95 14.61 -19.15 -26.52
CA GLY A 95 13.93 -18.68 -25.29
C GLY A 95 14.68 -18.86 -23.97
N THR A 96 15.81 -19.58 -23.94
CA THR A 96 16.52 -19.90 -22.69
C THR A 96 17.18 -18.68 -22.06
N SER A 97 17.69 -17.74 -22.87
CA SER A 97 18.45 -16.58 -22.38
C SER A 97 17.62 -15.52 -21.65
N LEU A 98 16.31 -15.42 -21.91
CA LEU A 98 15.44 -14.38 -21.33
C LEU A 98 14.86 -14.82 -19.98
N LYS A 99 14.33 -16.05 -19.90
CA LYS A 99 13.88 -16.65 -18.63
C LYS A 99 15.01 -16.72 -17.58
N ASP A 100 16.24 -17.01 -18.02
CA ASP A 100 17.39 -17.04 -17.13
C ASP A 100 17.74 -15.63 -16.59
N ASN A 101 17.49 -14.57 -17.37
CA ASN A 101 17.76 -13.19 -16.96
C ASN A 101 16.71 -12.66 -15.96
N ALA A 102 15.42 -12.88 -16.21
CA ALA A 102 14.38 -12.52 -15.24
C ALA A 102 14.57 -13.26 -13.92
N ARG A 103 14.82 -14.58 -13.98
CA ARG A 103 15.07 -15.40 -12.79
C ARG A 103 16.30 -14.93 -12.02
N ALA A 104 17.41 -14.63 -12.70
CA ALA A 104 18.61 -14.09 -12.05
C ALA A 104 18.33 -12.75 -11.36
N THR A 105 17.58 -11.87 -12.02
CA THR A 105 17.25 -10.54 -11.46
C THR A 105 16.32 -10.65 -10.25
N VAL A 106 15.27 -11.48 -10.32
CA VAL A 106 14.37 -11.74 -9.18
C VAL A 106 15.15 -12.33 -8.01
N THR A 107 16.02 -13.31 -8.26
CA THR A 107 16.89 -13.91 -7.23
C THR A 107 17.80 -12.87 -6.58
N GLN A 108 18.40 -11.98 -7.38
CA GLN A 108 19.27 -10.92 -6.88
C GLN A 108 18.50 -9.94 -5.99
N VAL A 109 17.34 -9.44 -6.46
CA VAL A 109 16.52 -8.48 -5.70
C VAL A 109 16.04 -9.09 -4.38
N TRP A 110 15.58 -10.35 -4.40
CA TRP A 110 15.22 -11.07 -3.19
C TRP A 110 16.38 -11.22 -2.22
N SER A 111 17.57 -11.57 -2.72
CA SER A 111 18.76 -11.72 -1.89
C SER A 111 19.18 -10.41 -1.22
N GLU A 112 19.07 -9.29 -1.95
CA GLU A 112 19.35 -7.94 -1.46
C GLU A 112 18.36 -7.52 -0.36
N ILE A 113 17.05 -7.71 -0.57
CA ILE A 113 15.99 -7.26 0.36
C ILE A 113 15.88 -8.19 1.58
N LEU A 114 15.94 -9.50 1.39
CA LEU A 114 15.87 -10.47 2.49
C LEU A 114 17.20 -10.61 3.23
N GLN A 115 18.28 -9.98 2.73
CA GLN A 115 19.65 -10.10 3.25
C GLN A 115 20.09 -11.57 3.39
N ARG A 116 19.73 -12.39 2.40
CA ARG A 116 20.00 -13.83 2.35
C ARG A 116 20.72 -14.22 1.08
N GLN A 117 21.60 -15.20 1.17
CA GLN A 117 22.35 -15.74 0.03
C GLN A 117 21.83 -17.15 -0.29
N ASN A 118 21.88 -17.55 -1.56
CA ASN A 118 21.50 -18.88 -2.04
C ASN A 118 20.03 -19.26 -1.79
N ILE A 119 19.09 -18.39 -2.16
CA ILE A 119 17.65 -18.68 -2.09
C ILE A 119 17.28 -19.65 -3.22
N SER A 120 16.65 -20.79 -2.89
CA SER A 120 16.15 -21.73 -3.90
C SER A 120 15.00 -21.12 -4.71
N PRO A 121 14.87 -21.40 -6.02
CA PRO A 121 13.78 -20.87 -6.85
C PRO A 121 12.36 -21.23 -6.38
N THR A 122 12.22 -22.29 -5.57
CA THR A 122 10.94 -22.80 -5.05
C THR A 122 10.71 -22.44 -3.58
N GLU A 123 11.61 -21.69 -2.95
CA GLU A 123 11.39 -21.21 -1.58
C GLU A 123 10.33 -20.11 -1.58
N ILE A 124 9.46 -20.17 -0.56
CA ILE A 124 8.35 -19.23 -0.37
C ILE A 124 8.87 -17.94 0.25
N PHE A 125 8.61 -16.78 -0.37
CA PHE A 125 9.05 -15.46 0.05
C PHE A 125 8.79 -15.17 1.54
N PHE A 126 7.58 -15.50 2.00
CA PHE A 126 7.14 -15.22 3.36
C PHE A 126 7.84 -16.13 4.40
N ASP A 127 8.23 -17.33 4.00
CA ASP A 127 8.99 -18.26 4.85
C ASP A 127 10.42 -17.78 5.08
N LEU A 128 10.93 -16.95 4.17
CA LEU A 128 12.25 -16.34 4.26
C LEU A 128 12.28 -15.07 5.11
N GLY A 129 11.16 -14.73 5.76
CA GLY A 129 10.99 -13.50 6.52
C GLY A 129 10.60 -12.30 5.65
N GLY A 130 10.06 -12.56 4.45
CA GLY A 130 9.35 -11.57 3.65
C GLY A 130 8.04 -11.14 4.32
N ASP A 131 7.63 -9.91 4.09
CA ASP A 131 6.32 -9.36 4.45
C ASP A 131 5.82 -8.48 3.28
N SER A 132 4.63 -7.89 3.42
CA SER A 132 4.05 -7.06 2.34
C SER A 132 4.90 -5.85 2.00
N LEU A 133 5.63 -5.27 2.97
CA LEU A 133 6.50 -4.12 2.72
C LEU A 133 7.71 -4.55 1.89
N LYS A 134 8.34 -5.67 2.26
CA LYS A 134 9.44 -6.26 1.47
C LYS A 134 8.96 -6.71 0.09
N ALA A 135 7.72 -7.19 -0.04
CA ALA A 135 7.14 -7.53 -1.34
C ALA A 135 7.02 -6.28 -2.23
N LEU A 136 6.51 -5.16 -1.70
CA LEU A 136 6.47 -3.88 -2.40
C LEU A 136 7.87 -3.36 -2.76
N GLU A 137 8.85 -3.52 -1.87
CA GLU A 137 10.26 -3.19 -2.16
C GLU A 137 10.80 -4.05 -3.32
N VAL A 138 10.49 -5.34 -3.36
CA VAL A 138 10.89 -6.22 -4.47
C VAL A 138 10.25 -5.75 -5.77
N ILE A 139 8.94 -5.49 -5.77
CA ILE A 139 8.21 -5.00 -6.95
C ILE A 139 8.85 -3.72 -7.47
N SER A 140 9.10 -2.75 -6.58
CA SER A 140 9.73 -1.48 -6.95
C SER A 140 11.12 -1.68 -7.56
N GLN A 141 11.94 -2.58 -7.01
CA GLN A 141 13.26 -2.89 -7.57
C GLN A 141 13.18 -3.64 -8.91
N LEU A 142 12.24 -4.57 -9.07
CA LEU A 142 12.01 -5.27 -10.33
C LEU A 142 11.53 -4.31 -11.41
N GLN A 143 10.62 -3.40 -11.07
CA GLN A 143 10.18 -2.32 -11.95
C GLN A 143 11.36 -1.46 -12.41
N ALA A 144 12.23 -1.05 -11.48
CA ALA A 144 13.41 -0.25 -11.81
C ALA A 144 14.44 -0.99 -12.70
N LYS A 145 14.64 -2.30 -12.48
CA LYS A 145 15.66 -3.10 -13.19
C LYS A 145 15.16 -3.66 -14.52
N LEU A 146 13.88 -3.98 -14.64
CA LEU A 146 13.31 -4.74 -15.76
C LEU A 146 12.21 -3.99 -16.52
N ASN A 147 11.80 -2.80 -16.04
CA ASN A 147 10.74 -1.98 -16.61
C ASN A 147 9.40 -2.73 -16.76
N VAL A 148 9.02 -3.47 -15.70
CA VAL A 148 7.75 -4.20 -15.57
C VAL A 148 7.01 -3.80 -14.30
N ASP A 149 5.69 -3.67 -14.37
CA ASP A 149 4.84 -3.42 -13.21
C ASP A 149 4.31 -4.75 -12.70
N VAL A 150 5.08 -5.39 -11.83
CA VAL A 150 4.69 -6.69 -11.25
C VAL A 150 3.57 -6.44 -10.26
N PRO A 151 2.34 -6.93 -10.51
CA PRO A 151 1.23 -6.66 -9.62
C PRO A 151 1.49 -7.35 -8.27
N LEU A 152 1.13 -6.68 -7.17
CA LEU A 152 1.34 -7.23 -5.83
C LEU A 152 0.65 -8.59 -5.64
N ILE A 153 -0.44 -8.85 -6.36
CA ILE A 153 -1.14 -10.13 -6.32
C ILE A 153 -0.25 -11.31 -6.73
N ALA A 154 0.75 -11.11 -7.60
CA ALA A 154 1.69 -12.15 -8.00
C ALA A 154 2.52 -12.69 -6.80
N PHE A 155 2.72 -11.87 -5.76
CA PHE A 155 3.33 -12.34 -4.51
C PHE A 155 2.40 -13.20 -3.67
N PHE A 156 1.09 -13.09 -3.86
CA PHE A 156 0.10 -13.85 -3.09
C PHE A 156 -0.41 -15.09 -3.82
N GLU A 157 -0.31 -15.12 -5.16
CA GLU A 157 -0.64 -16.29 -5.98
C GLU A 157 0.36 -17.43 -5.79
N ASP A 158 1.64 -17.17 -6.07
CA ASP A 158 2.74 -18.09 -5.79
C ASP A 158 3.99 -17.26 -5.41
N PRO A 159 4.29 -17.12 -4.10
CA PRO A 159 5.41 -16.35 -3.59
C PRO A 159 6.75 -17.06 -3.83
N THR A 160 7.06 -17.48 -5.05
CA THR A 160 8.35 -18.11 -5.40
C THR A 160 9.08 -17.31 -6.47
N ILE A 161 10.41 -17.42 -6.48
CA ILE A 161 11.25 -16.80 -7.52
C ILE A 161 10.87 -17.35 -8.90
N ALA A 162 10.53 -18.64 -8.99
CA ALA A 162 10.12 -19.27 -10.23
C ALA A 162 8.87 -18.61 -10.81
N HIS A 163 7.81 -18.46 -10.01
CA HIS A 163 6.58 -17.81 -10.45
C HIS A 163 6.77 -16.35 -10.79
N LEU A 164 7.41 -15.55 -9.92
CA LEU A 164 7.63 -14.13 -10.20
C LEU A 164 8.46 -13.91 -11.47
N ALA A 165 9.44 -14.78 -11.77
CA ALA A 165 10.19 -14.70 -13.01
C ALA A 165 9.32 -14.99 -14.24
N ASP A 166 8.36 -15.92 -14.15
CA ASP A 166 7.43 -16.19 -15.24
C ASP A 166 6.44 -15.02 -15.44
N VAL A 167 5.90 -14.43 -14.36
CA VAL A 167 5.04 -13.24 -14.41
C VAL A 167 5.77 -12.05 -15.04
N VAL A 168 7.02 -11.81 -14.64
CA VAL A 168 7.87 -10.76 -15.21
C VAL A 168 8.04 -10.97 -16.72
N GLU A 169 8.31 -12.19 -17.17
CA GLU A 169 8.52 -12.45 -18.60
C GLU A 169 7.22 -12.30 -19.41
N GLU A 170 6.09 -12.71 -18.85
CA GLU A 170 4.77 -12.50 -19.46
C GLU A 170 4.45 -11.01 -19.61
N LEU A 171 4.69 -10.21 -18.56
CA LEU A 171 4.50 -8.76 -18.58
C LEU A 171 5.46 -8.01 -19.50
N ARG A 172 6.61 -8.62 -19.86
CA ARG A 172 7.51 -8.05 -20.89
C ARG A 172 7.12 -8.42 -22.30
N ALA A 173 6.48 -9.58 -22.46
CA ALA A 173 5.99 -10.05 -23.75
C ALA A 173 4.72 -9.30 -24.18
N GLY A 174 3.85 -8.94 -23.22
CA GLY A 174 2.82 -7.94 -23.41
C GLY A 174 3.44 -6.54 -23.34
N THR A 175 3.29 -5.72 -24.38
CA THR A 175 3.80 -4.34 -24.40
C THR A 175 3.00 -3.44 -23.44
N SER A 176 3.19 -3.60 -22.13
CA SER A 176 2.70 -2.65 -21.13
C SER A 176 3.88 -1.76 -20.72
N GLU A 177 4.01 -0.61 -21.39
CA GLU A 177 4.95 0.42 -20.95
C GLU A 177 4.54 0.89 -19.56
N VAL A 178 5.35 0.53 -18.58
CA VAL A 178 5.19 0.98 -17.19
C VAL A 178 5.26 2.49 -17.14
N ALA A 179 4.23 3.12 -16.59
CA ALA A 179 4.18 4.57 -16.42
C ALA A 179 5.16 5.01 -15.31
N SER A 180 6.41 5.29 -15.69
CA SER A 180 7.42 5.84 -14.79
C SER A 180 7.05 7.23 -14.30
N ILE A 181 7.31 7.55 -13.04
CA ILE A 181 7.14 8.91 -12.51
C ILE A 181 8.05 9.85 -13.29
N THR A 182 7.46 10.78 -14.03
CA THR A 182 8.21 11.76 -14.81
C THR A 182 8.88 12.74 -13.86
N LYS A 183 10.21 12.69 -13.79
CA LYS A 183 11.00 13.67 -13.04
C LYS A 183 10.87 15.05 -13.68
N SER A 184 10.61 16.08 -12.89
CA SER A 184 10.52 17.43 -13.41
C SER A 184 11.91 18.00 -13.70
N SER A 185 12.00 18.89 -14.69
CA SER A 185 13.25 19.57 -15.08
C SER A 185 13.81 20.52 -14.00
N GLY A 186 13.16 20.62 -12.84
CA GLY A 186 13.53 21.47 -11.71
C GLY A 186 12.46 21.48 -10.61
N PRO A 187 12.70 22.17 -9.48
CA PRO A 187 11.76 22.24 -8.36
C PRO A 187 10.39 22.80 -8.79
N GLN A 188 9.33 22.04 -8.59
CA GLN A 188 7.98 22.50 -8.87
C GLN A 188 7.54 23.50 -7.80
N LYS A 189 7.02 24.66 -8.21
CA LYS A 189 6.45 25.65 -7.28
C LYS A 189 5.08 25.25 -6.76
N GLN A 190 4.36 24.46 -7.55
CA GLN A 190 3.00 24.04 -7.28
C GLN A 190 2.76 22.67 -7.90
N ALA A 191 1.94 21.85 -7.24
CA ALA A 191 1.46 20.57 -7.73
C ALA A 191 0.00 20.35 -7.27
N PRO A 192 -0.78 19.48 -7.94
CA PRO A 192 -2.04 19.00 -7.38
C PRO A 192 -1.78 18.22 -6.08
N LEU A 193 -2.81 18.03 -5.26
CA LEU A 193 -2.74 17.07 -4.17
C LEU A 193 -2.80 15.63 -4.71
N SER A 194 -2.09 14.71 -4.06
CA SER A 194 -2.36 13.28 -4.26
C SER A 194 -3.75 12.94 -3.71
N PHE A 195 -4.35 11.81 -4.12
CA PHE A 195 -5.66 11.39 -3.60
C PHE A 195 -5.65 11.23 -2.08
N GLY A 196 -4.57 10.67 -1.51
CA GLY A 196 -4.39 10.59 -0.06
C GLY A 196 -4.31 11.96 0.61
N GLN A 197 -3.61 12.93 0.00
CA GLN A 197 -3.57 14.30 0.52
C GLN A 197 -4.96 14.97 0.46
N LEU A 198 -5.67 14.81 -0.65
CA LEU A 198 -7.00 15.35 -0.85
C LEU A 198 -7.99 14.81 0.19
N GLN A 199 -7.92 13.51 0.50
CA GLN A 199 -8.72 12.89 1.55
C GLN A 199 -8.50 13.56 2.91
N TYR A 200 -7.25 13.71 3.37
CA TYR A 200 -6.96 14.34 4.66
C TYR A 200 -7.34 15.83 4.67
N TRP A 201 -7.17 16.53 3.54
CA TRP A 201 -7.62 17.92 3.42
C TRP A 201 -9.16 18.03 3.55
N LEU A 202 -9.91 17.17 2.87
CA LEU A 202 -11.38 17.12 2.94
C LEU A 202 -11.87 16.76 4.35
N LEU A 203 -11.25 15.77 5.00
CA LEU A 203 -11.58 15.39 6.37
C LEU A 203 -11.42 16.56 7.33
N GLN A 204 -10.35 17.36 7.18
CA GLN A 204 -10.15 18.56 7.98
C GLN A 204 -11.23 19.64 7.75
N GLN A 205 -11.80 19.75 6.53
CA GLN A 205 -12.89 20.69 6.27
C GLN A 205 -14.20 20.30 6.99
N SER A 206 -14.38 19.02 7.33
CA SER A 206 -15.69 18.45 7.62
C SER A 206 -16.26 18.66 9.04
N ALA A 207 -15.48 19.00 10.08
CA ALA A 207 -15.98 19.54 11.38
C ALA A 207 -14.90 19.63 12.50
N GLU A 208 -15.31 20.32 13.59
CA GLU A 208 -14.86 20.47 15.00
C GLU A 208 -13.64 19.71 15.57
N SER A 209 -13.15 18.63 14.96
CA SER A 209 -12.05 17.78 15.45
C SER A 209 -10.87 17.68 14.48
N GLY A 210 -10.61 18.71 13.67
CA GLY A 210 -9.53 18.70 12.66
C GLY A 210 -8.11 18.41 13.18
N HIS A 211 -7.88 18.41 14.50
CA HIS A 211 -6.60 18.06 15.12
C HIS A 211 -6.33 16.54 15.12
N LEU A 212 -7.37 15.72 14.93
CA LEU A 212 -7.25 14.26 14.89
C LEU A 212 -6.38 13.76 13.74
N HIS A 213 -6.21 14.58 12.70
CA HIS A 213 -5.34 14.29 11.57
C HIS A 213 -3.92 14.82 11.77
N SER A 214 -3.55 15.24 12.98
CA SER A 214 -2.19 15.60 13.35
C SER A 214 -1.56 14.56 14.25
N ASN A 215 -0.35 14.14 13.90
CA ASN A 215 0.50 13.29 14.70
C ASN A 215 1.32 14.10 15.68
N ALA A 216 1.24 13.74 16.96
CA ALA A 216 2.20 14.20 17.96
C ALA A 216 3.32 13.18 18.15
N ARG A 217 4.56 13.68 18.25
CA ARG A 217 5.72 12.91 18.71
C ARG A 217 6.37 13.69 19.85
N VAL A 218 6.54 13.04 20.99
CA VAL A 218 7.08 13.65 22.21
C VAL A 218 8.35 12.92 22.61
N PHE A 219 9.44 13.66 22.73
CA PHE A 219 10.76 13.13 23.09
C PHE A 219 11.28 13.84 24.33
N ARG A 220 11.86 13.07 25.25
CA ARG A 220 12.69 13.64 26.32
C ARG A 220 14.14 13.65 25.86
N ILE A 221 14.79 14.80 25.94
CA ILE A 221 16.15 15.01 25.49
C ILE A 221 17.00 15.42 26.68
N HIS A 222 18.06 14.65 26.94
CA HIS A 222 19.04 14.94 27.98
C HIS A 222 20.33 15.49 27.38
N GLY A 223 20.94 16.47 28.06
CA GLY A 223 22.20 17.09 27.68
C GLY A 223 22.05 18.48 27.05
N ASP A 224 23.14 18.94 26.42
CA ASP A 224 23.22 20.26 25.79
C ASP A 224 22.39 20.30 24.50
N PHE A 225 21.11 20.63 24.64
CA PHE A 225 20.16 20.78 23.55
C PHE A 225 19.98 22.25 23.20
N ARG A 226 20.20 22.56 21.93
CA ARG A 226 20.14 23.90 21.34
C ARG A 226 18.87 24.08 20.49
N PRO A 227 17.83 24.77 20.99
CA PRO A 227 16.57 24.99 20.26
C PRO A 227 16.74 25.81 18.97
N ASP A 228 17.72 26.72 18.95
CA ASP A 228 18.08 27.50 17.76
C ASP A 228 18.58 26.62 16.61
N LEU A 229 19.36 25.58 16.92
CA LEU A 229 19.81 24.60 15.94
C LEU A 229 18.67 23.69 15.48
N LEU A 230 17.73 23.33 16.37
CA LEU A 230 16.54 22.58 16.00
C LEU A 230 15.72 23.35 14.96
N LYS A 231 15.46 24.64 15.19
CA LYS A 231 14.71 25.48 14.24
C LYS A 231 15.39 25.53 12.88
N ARG A 232 16.72 25.66 12.85
CA ARG A 232 17.50 25.63 11.61
C ARG A 232 17.44 24.26 10.92
N ALA A 233 17.50 23.17 11.69
CA ALA A 233 17.43 21.81 11.18
C ALA A 233 16.07 21.52 10.55
N LEU A 234 14.97 21.88 11.22
CA LEU A 234 13.61 21.75 10.67
C LEU A 234 13.41 22.62 9.43
N GLY A 235 13.96 23.83 9.39
CA GLY A 235 13.95 24.65 8.18
C GLY A 235 14.75 24.04 7.02
N GLN A 236 15.84 23.30 7.29
CA GLN A 236 16.53 22.51 6.27
C GLN A 236 15.71 21.29 5.82
N MET A 237 15.01 20.61 6.73
CA MET A 237 14.06 19.54 6.37
C MET A 237 12.97 20.02 5.41
N CYS A 238 12.35 21.16 5.68
CA CYS A 238 11.33 21.75 4.79
C CYS A 238 11.88 22.19 3.42
N ARG A 239 13.15 22.57 3.33
CA ARG A 239 13.80 22.88 2.04
C ARG A 239 14.17 21.62 1.26
N ARG A 240 14.55 20.55 1.97
CA ARG A 240 14.94 19.27 1.38
C ARG A 240 13.72 18.49 0.88
N HIS A 241 12.68 18.40 1.70
CA HIS A 241 11.42 17.71 1.40
C HIS A 241 10.34 18.73 1.09
N GLN A 242 10.04 18.94 -0.20
CA GLN A 242 9.10 19.99 -0.63
C GLN A 242 7.74 19.88 0.04
N VAL A 243 7.27 18.66 0.29
CA VAL A 243 5.99 18.38 0.95
C VAL A 243 5.91 18.99 2.36
N LEU A 244 7.01 18.99 3.13
CA LEU A 244 7.07 19.58 4.47
C LEU A 244 7.13 21.11 4.43
N GLY A 245 7.64 21.66 3.33
CA GLY A 245 7.77 23.09 3.08
C GLY A 245 6.63 23.67 2.25
N ALA A 246 5.49 22.98 2.12
CA ALA A 246 4.38 23.40 1.29
C ALA A 246 3.14 23.76 2.11
N ARG A 247 2.36 24.73 1.62
CA ARG A 247 1.01 25.03 2.10
C ARG A 247 -0.01 24.49 1.12
N ILE A 248 -1.22 24.20 1.61
CA ILE A 248 -2.35 23.78 0.78
C ILE A 248 -3.32 24.94 0.62
N GLN A 249 -3.44 25.44 -0.60
CA GLN A 249 -4.30 26.57 -0.93
C GLN A 249 -5.51 26.12 -1.77
N PRO A 250 -6.64 26.84 -1.70
CA PRO A 250 -7.71 26.67 -2.66
C PRO A 250 -7.19 26.90 -4.09
N GLY A 251 -7.49 25.98 -5.02
CA GLY A 251 -7.28 26.18 -6.45
C GLY A 251 -8.58 26.54 -7.17
N LEU A 252 -8.52 26.62 -8.50
CA LEU A 252 -9.69 26.93 -9.35
C LEU A 252 -10.74 25.82 -9.30
N ASP A 253 -10.30 24.56 -9.42
CA ASP A 253 -11.16 23.38 -9.40
C ASP A 253 -10.95 22.54 -8.13
N GLU A 254 -9.69 22.28 -7.78
CA GLU A 254 -9.28 21.50 -6.61
C GLU A 254 -8.18 22.22 -5.81
N PRO A 255 -8.01 21.94 -4.50
CA PRO A 255 -6.89 22.46 -3.73
C PRO A 255 -5.54 22.01 -4.29
N VAL A 256 -4.52 22.83 -4.07
CA VAL A 256 -3.16 22.64 -4.59
C VAL A 256 -2.13 22.78 -3.48
N GLN A 257 -1.02 22.05 -3.59
CA GLN A 257 0.14 22.25 -2.74
C GLN A 257 1.10 23.25 -3.38
N ILE A 258 1.53 24.24 -2.61
CA ILE A 258 2.42 25.33 -3.06
C ILE A 258 3.66 25.34 -2.19
N ALA A 259 4.82 25.16 -2.81
CA ALA A 259 6.11 25.15 -2.14
C ALA A 259 6.51 26.57 -1.70
N GLU A 260 6.83 26.75 -0.42
CA GLU A 260 7.35 28.01 0.10
C GLU A 260 8.81 28.20 -0.33
N SER A 261 9.14 29.39 -0.83
CA SER A 261 10.51 29.68 -1.28
C SER A 261 11.51 29.75 -0.11
N ASN A 262 11.04 30.15 1.07
CA ASN A 262 11.81 30.12 2.30
C ASN A 262 10.91 29.62 3.45
N PRO A 263 10.76 28.29 3.61
CA PRO A 263 9.83 27.75 4.60
C PRO A 263 10.31 28.08 6.02
N GLU A 264 9.45 28.75 6.78
CA GLU A 264 9.69 29.08 8.18
C GLU A 264 8.88 28.16 9.10
N VAL A 265 9.58 27.18 9.69
CA VAL A 265 8.95 26.28 10.67
C VAL A 265 8.77 26.99 12.00
N THR A 266 7.57 26.88 12.56
CA THR A 266 7.27 27.39 13.90
C THR A 266 7.92 26.48 14.94
N VAL A 267 8.86 27.04 15.71
CA VAL A 267 9.49 26.39 16.86
C VAL A 267 9.35 27.31 18.06
N GLU A 268 8.50 26.92 19.00
CA GLU A 268 8.27 27.65 20.24
C GLU A 268 9.19 27.09 21.34
N PHE A 269 9.85 27.97 22.08
CA PHE A 269 10.65 27.59 23.24
C PHE A 269 10.02 28.15 24.50
N GLN A 270 9.90 27.32 25.53
CA GLN A 270 9.39 27.73 26.83
C GLN A 270 10.22 27.13 27.95
N ASP A 271 10.73 27.99 28.83
CA ASP A 271 11.43 27.58 30.03
C ASP A 271 10.43 27.29 31.16
N LEU A 272 10.47 26.08 31.71
CA LEU A 272 9.68 25.63 32.85
C LEU A 272 10.56 25.36 34.08
N SER A 273 11.86 25.65 34.01
CA SER A 273 12.83 25.35 35.07
C SER A 273 12.55 26.11 36.37
N GLU A 274 11.89 27.27 36.27
CA GLU A 274 11.45 28.07 37.43
C GLU A 274 10.27 27.44 38.20
N LEU A 275 9.56 26.47 37.62
CA LEU A 275 8.48 25.76 38.31
C LEU A 275 9.04 24.74 39.33
N HIS A 276 8.27 24.50 40.39
CA HIS A 276 8.52 23.39 41.32
C HIS A 276 8.51 22.05 40.59
N ALA A 277 9.37 21.12 41.02
CA ALA A 277 9.61 19.84 40.34
C ALA A 277 8.32 19.06 40.04
N ASP A 278 7.43 18.91 41.03
CA ASP A 278 6.18 18.16 40.90
C ASP A 278 5.20 18.82 39.90
N ALA A 279 5.17 20.16 39.85
CA ALA A 279 4.31 20.90 38.93
C ALA A 279 4.87 20.95 37.50
N ARG A 280 6.20 20.79 37.36
CA ARG A 280 6.90 21.00 36.09
C ARG A 280 6.56 19.94 35.05
N GLU A 281 6.59 18.67 35.46
CA GLU A 281 6.31 17.54 34.56
C GLU A 281 4.84 17.54 34.14
N GLN A 282 3.93 17.75 35.09
CA GLN A 282 2.51 17.91 34.80
C GLN A 282 2.28 19.05 33.80
N ARG A 283 2.89 20.22 34.05
CA ARG A 283 2.74 21.38 33.16
C ARG A 283 3.26 21.11 31.75
N ALA A 284 4.37 20.39 31.63
CA ALA A 284 4.94 20.04 30.34
C ALA A 284 4.03 19.08 29.54
N LEU A 285 3.42 18.10 30.21
CA LEU A 285 2.45 17.20 29.60
C LEU A 285 1.17 17.93 29.18
N GLU A 286 0.66 18.86 30.01
CA GLU A 286 -0.47 19.71 29.64
C GLU A 286 -0.18 20.53 28.37
N LEU A 287 0.99 21.15 28.29
CA LEU A 287 1.41 21.93 27.12
C LEU A 287 1.56 21.04 25.87
N ALA A 288 2.13 19.84 26.01
CA ALA A 288 2.21 18.88 24.90
C ALA A 288 0.82 18.48 24.38
N GLN A 289 -0.14 18.24 25.28
CA GLN A 289 -1.52 17.95 24.89
C GLN A 289 -2.23 19.16 24.26
N GLN A 290 -1.98 20.37 24.75
CA GLN A 290 -2.50 21.61 24.16
C GLN A 290 -1.97 21.79 22.73
N GLU A 291 -0.67 21.54 22.52
CA GLU A 291 -0.08 21.58 21.18
C GLU A 291 -0.68 20.55 20.22
N TRP A 292 -0.99 19.35 20.71
CA TRP A 292 -1.67 18.34 19.87
C TRP A 292 -3.10 18.75 19.49
N ARG A 293 -3.86 19.37 20.41
CA ARG A 293 -5.24 19.82 20.15
C ARG A 293 -5.34 21.05 19.25
N ARG A 294 -4.27 21.84 19.15
CA ARG A 294 -4.23 23.04 18.31
C ARG A 294 -4.34 22.63 16.83
N LEU A 295 -5.23 23.25 16.08
CA LEU A 295 -5.37 22.99 14.64
C LEU A 295 -4.14 23.51 13.87
N ILE A 296 -3.84 22.92 12.72
CA ILE A 296 -2.92 23.48 11.72
C ILE A 296 -3.77 24.03 10.58
N ASP A 297 -3.77 25.34 10.37
CA ASP A 297 -4.41 25.91 9.18
C ASP A 297 -3.50 25.68 7.97
N LEU A 298 -3.75 24.61 7.21
CA LEU A 298 -2.93 24.20 6.07
C LEU A 298 -2.81 25.30 4.98
N SER A 299 -3.70 26.30 4.98
CA SER A 299 -3.64 27.42 4.04
C SER A 299 -2.67 28.53 4.47
N LYS A 300 -2.33 28.61 5.76
CA LYS A 300 -1.51 29.68 6.36
C LYS A 300 -0.24 29.18 7.04
N GLU A 301 -0.27 27.96 7.56
CA GLU A 301 0.81 27.34 8.31
C GLU A 301 1.44 26.19 7.50
N LEU A 302 2.72 25.93 7.74
CA LEU A 302 3.32 24.68 7.29
C LEU A 302 2.71 23.50 8.05
N PRO A 303 2.63 22.30 7.45
CA PRO A 303 2.07 21.10 8.05
C PRO A 303 2.96 20.47 9.14
N LEU A 304 3.84 21.27 9.73
CA LEU A 304 4.86 20.90 10.71
C LEU A 304 5.11 22.05 11.68
N ARG A 305 5.10 21.76 12.98
CA ARG A 305 5.54 22.68 14.05
C ARG A 305 6.22 21.93 15.19
N ALA A 306 6.99 22.64 16.00
CA ALA A 306 7.61 22.08 17.17
C ALA A 306 7.51 23.00 18.40
N ARG A 307 7.54 22.40 19.58
CA ARG A 307 7.65 23.09 20.86
C ARG A 307 8.71 22.43 21.72
N VAL A 308 9.60 23.23 22.29
CA VAL A 308 10.66 22.79 23.20
C VAL A 308 10.34 23.34 24.58
N LEU A 309 10.19 22.44 25.56
CA LEU A 309 9.93 22.78 26.94
C LEU A 309 11.18 22.43 27.76
N GLN A 310 11.86 23.44 28.31
CA GLN A 310 13.02 23.19 29.17
C GLN A 310 12.55 22.84 30.58
N LEU A 311 12.83 21.63 31.02
CA LEU A 311 12.49 21.16 32.37
C LEU A 311 13.60 21.52 33.37
N SER A 312 14.86 21.43 32.98
CA SER A 312 15.98 21.89 33.80
C SER A 312 17.21 22.12 32.93
N HIS A 313 18.34 22.47 33.54
CA HIS A 313 19.59 22.53 32.81
C HIS A 313 19.94 21.13 32.25
N GLY A 314 19.80 20.97 30.94
CA GLY A 314 20.07 19.71 30.25
C GLY A 314 18.93 18.69 30.25
N ASP A 315 17.70 19.09 30.54
CA ASP A 315 16.51 18.23 30.42
C ASP A 315 15.40 18.98 29.68
N HIS A 316 14.99 18.45 28.53
CA HIS A 316 14.04 19.09 27.63
C HIS A 316 12.97 18.11 27.18
N LEU A 317 11.74 18.60 27.00
CA LEU A 317 10.68 17.89 26.30
C LEU A 317 10.48 18.53 24.92
N LEU A 318 10.75 17.78 23.86
CA LEU A 318 10.50 18.18 22.48
C LEU A 318 9.18 17.59 22.01
N VAL A 319 8.25 18.44 21.62
CA VAL A 319 6.97 18.08 21.00
C VAL A 319 7.03 18.47 19.53
N ILE A 320 6.87 17.51 18.62
CA ILE A 320 6.73 17.77 17.19
C ILE A 320 5.32 17.37 16.77
N ILE A 321 4.62 18.30 16.12
CA ILE A 321 3.30 18.07 15.53
C ILE A 321 3.43 18.13 14.02
N MET A 322 2.96 17.08 13.35
CA MET A 322 2.95 16.98 11.89
C MET A 322 1.58 16.55 11.39
N HIS A 323 1.07 17.18 10.34
CA HIS A 323 -0.23 16.84 9.77
C HIS A 323 -0.13 15.58 8.88
N HIS A 324 -1.13 14.69 8.94
CA HIS A 324 -1.17 13.45 8.15
C HIS A 324 -1.15 13.67 6.64
N VAL A 325 -1.52 14.87 6.18
CA VAL A 325 -1.39 15.26 4.77
C VAL A 325 0.05 15.25 4.24
N VAL A 326 1.06 15.22 5.13
CA VAL A 326 2.48 15.11 4.76
C VAL A 326 3.19 13.98 5.49
N SER A 327 2.44 13.11 6.19
CA SER A 327 3.02 12.07 7.03
C SER A 327 2.19 10.80 7.11
N ASP A 328 2.90 9.68 7.03
CA ASP A 328 2.37 8.33 7.23
C ASP A 328 3.19 7.55 8.28
N GLY A 329 2.96 6.24 8.36
CA GLY A 329 3.67 5.34 9.28
C GLY A 329 5.17 5.22 9.00
N HIS A 330 5.63 5.44 7.76
CA HIS A 330 7.02 5.30 7.37
C HIS A 330 7.80 6.62 7.46
N THR A 331 7.11 7.75 7.30
CA THR A 331 7.69 9.10 7.36
C THR A 331 8.49 9.33 8.65
N GLY A 332 8.07 8.72 9.76
CA GLY A 332 8.74 8.87 11.06
C GLY A 332 10.22 8.49 11.06
N SER A 333 10.58 7.31 10.56
CA SER A 333 11.98 6.84 10.57
C SER A 333 12.88 7.77 9.77
N ILE A 334 12.49 8.05 8.51
CA ILE A 334 13.21 8.94 7.60
C ILE A 334 13.36 10.34 8.21
N PHE A 335 12.26 10.90 8.72
CA PHE A 335 12.25 12.26 9.26
C PHE A 335 13.21 12.41 10.44
N PHE A 336 13.18 11.49 11.41
CA PHE A 336 14.01 11.60 12.61
C PHE A 336 15.48 11.27 12.36
N GLU A 337 15.77 10.32 11.47
CA GLU A 337 17.15 10.01 11.05
C GLU A 337 17.80 11.22 10.37
N GLU A 338 17.12 11.82 9.39
CA GLU A 338 17.64 13.00 8.70
C GLU A 338 17.69 14.23 9.60
N LEU A 339 16.67 14.46 10.45
CA LEU A 339 16.67 15.56 11.41
C LEU A 339 17.86 15.45 12.37
N ALA A 340 18.15 14.25 12.88
CA ALA A 340 19.29 14.02 13.75
C ALA A 340 20.62 14.26 13.01
N ALA A 341 20.76 13.77 11.77
CA ALA A 341 21.95 13.99 10.96
C ALA A 341 22.19 15.49 10.68
N ILE A 342 21.14 16.23 10.32
CA ILE A 342 21.20 17.67 10.10
C ILE A 342 21.57 18.41 11.37
N TYR A 343 20.89 18.09 12.48
CA TYR A 343 21.14 18.72 13.77
C TYR A 343 22.59 18.53 14.23
N GLN A 344 23.12 17.30 14.12
CA GLN A 344 24.52 17.00 14.44
C GLN A 344 25.51 17.71 13.52
N GLY A 345 25.20 17.84 12.22
CA GLY A 345 26.01 18.62 11.27
C GLY A 345 26.10 20.08 11.70
N LEU A 346 24.95 20.70 11.96
CA LEU A 346 24.86 22.09 12.44
C LEU A 346 25.61 22.30 13.76
N LEU A 347 25.52 21.36 14.69
CA LEU A 347 26.22 21.40 15.98
C LEU A 347 27.74 21.36 15.82
N LYS A 348 28.24 20.65 14.78
CA LYS A 348 29.66 20.58 14.41
C LYS A 348 30.10 21.69 13.45
N GLY A 349 29.19 22.59 13.04
CA GLY A 349 29.47 23.63 12.04
C GLY A 349 29.76 23.07 10.64
N ARG A 350 29.20 21.91 10.30
CA ARG A 350 29.37 21.24 9.00
C ARG A 350 28.03 21.07 8.30
N GLU A 351 28.04 21.05 6.98
CA GLU A 351 26.84 20.62 6.24
C GLU A 351 26.64 19.11 6.39
N PRO A 352 25.39 18.66 6.61
CA PRO A 352 25.07 17.24 6.69
C PRO A 352 25.19 16.60 5.30
N ALA A 353 25.92 15.50 5.21
CA ALA A 353 26.04 14.71 4.00
C ALA A 353 24.84 13.76 3.88
N LEU A 354 23.70 14.28 3.40
CA LEU A 354 22.53 13.47 3.07
C LEU A 354 22.52 13.15 1.57
N PRO A 355 22.08 11.94 1.16
CA PRO A 355 21.99 11.59 -0.25
C PRO A 355 21.00 12.51 -0.98
N GLN A 356 21.20 12.71 -2.27
CA GLN A 356 20.24 13.46 -3.07
C GLN A 356 18.92 12.68 -3.16
N LEU A 357 17.79 13.37 -2.98
CA LEU A 357 16.48 12.75 -3.14
C LEU A 357 16.24 12.45 -4.63
N PRO A 358 15.94 11.19 -5.00
CA PRO A 358 15.71 10.82 -6.39
C PRO A 358 14.43 11.46 -6.94
N LEU A 359 13.41 11.59 -6.09
CA LEU A 359 12.09 12.13 -6.38
C LEU A 359 11.60 13.05 -5.24
N GLN A 360 10.73 13.99 -5.59
CA GLN A 360 9.96 14.81 -4.67
C GLN A 360 8.49 14.37 -4.67
N TYR A 361 7.79 14.57 -3.55
CA TYR A 361 6.38 14.20 -3.45
C TYR A 361 5.49 14.94 -4.47
N PHE A 362 5.87 16.16 -4.87
CA PHE A 362 5.14 16.92 -5.90
C PHE A 362 5.14 16.19 -7.26
N GLU A 363 6.25 15.52 -7.59
CA GLU A 363 6.37 14.71 -8.80
C GLU A 363 5.50 13.46 -8.70
N TYR A 364 5.49 12.80 -7.54
CA TYR A 364 4.58 11.68 -7.24
C TYR A 364 3.11 12.10 -7.38
N ALA A 365 2.69 13.17 -6.71
CA ALA A 365 1.30 13.63 -6.73
C ALA A 365 0.85 14.03 -8.14
N SER A 366 1.72 14.71 -8.91
CA SER A 366 1.44 15.04 -10.31
C SER A 366 1.30 13.78 -11.17
N SER A 367 2.20 12.80 -10.97
CA SER A 367 2.17 11.54 -11.70
C SER A 367 0.91 10.73 -11.40
N GLU A 368 0.57 10.55 -10.12
CA GLU A 368 -0.63 9.84 -9.68
C GLU A 368 -1.88 10.45 -10.33
N ARG A 369 -2.02 11.77 -10.28
CA ARG A 369 -3.16 12.49 -10.89
C ARG A 369 -3.22 12.35 -12.41
N SER A 370 -2.07 12.33 -13.08
CA SER A 370 -2.02 12.15 -14.54
C SER A 370 -2.32 10.73 -15.00
N GLN A 371 -2.01 9.74 -14.16
CA GLN A 371 -2.21 8.32 -14.46
C GLN A 371 -3.64 7.87 -14.12
N MET A 372 -4.19 8.36 -13.01
CA MET A 372 -5.51 7.99 -12.51
C MET A 372 -6.57 9.00 -12.99
N GLN A 373 -6.80 9.02 -14.30
CA GLN A 373 -7.83 9.87 -14.94
C GLN A 373 -8.51 9.15 -16.11
N GLY A 374 -9.66 9.67 -16.56
CA GLY A 374 -10.42 9.12 -17.68
C GLY A 374 -10.83 7.65 -17.46
N ALA A 375 -10.75 6.85 -18.53
CA ALA A 375 -11.20 5.45 -18.51
C ALA A 375 -10.53 4.59 -17.43
N ARG A 376 -9.25 4.83 -17.11
CA ARG A 376 -8.56 4.09 -16.04
C ARG A 376 -9.18 4.37 -14.68
N LEU A 377 -9.40 5.64 -14.34
CA LEU A 377 -10.05 6.02 -13.08
C LEU A 377 -11.48 5.49 -13.01
N GLU A 378 -12.23 5.58 -14.13
CA GLU A 378 -13.59 5.05 -14.22
C GLU A 378 -13.63 3.53 -13.96
N SER A 379 -12.67 2.78 -14.54
CA SER A 379 -12.55 1.33 -14.31
C SER A 379 -12.26 0.99 -12.85
N GLU A 380 -11.35 1.71 -12.20
CA GLU A 380 -11.00 1.50 -10.78
C GLU A 380 -12.20 1.81 -9.87
N ILE A 381 -12.92 2.90 -10.15
CA ILE A 381 -14.15 3.25 -9.42
C ILE A 381 -15.23 2.18 -9.62
N GLU A 382 -15.42 1.70 -10.84
CA GLU A 382 -16.46 0.71 -11.14
C GLU A 382 -16.14 -0.64 -10.48
N PHE A 383 -14.87 -1.04 -10.47
CA PHE A 383 -14.43 -2.22 -9.72
C PHE A 383 -14.83 -2.13 -8.24
N TRP A 384 -14.47 -1.04 -7.55
CA TRP A 384 -14.81 -0.88 -6.13
C TRP A 384 -16.31 -0.74 -5.88
N ARG A 385 -17.05 -0.10 -6.80
CA ARG A 385 -18.51 0.01 -6.72
C ARG A 385 -19.18 -1.35 -6.82
N SER A 386 -18.79 -2.16 -7.80
CA SER A 386 -19.28 -3.52 -7.98
C SER A 386 -18.90 -4.42 -6.80
N TYR A 387 -17.63 -4.40 -6.38
CA TYR A 387 -17.14 -5.22 -5.27
C TYR A 387 -17.85 -4.91 -3.94
N LEU A 388 -18.20 -3.65 -3.70
CA LEU A 388 -18.87 -3.21 -2.47
C LEU A 388 -20.40 -3.13 -2.59
N GLU A 389 -21.00 -3.51 -3.71
CA GLU A 389 -22.46 -3.38 -3.93
C GLU A 389 -23.27 -4.18 -2.90
N ALA A 390 -22.83 -5.40 -2.60
CA ALA A 390 -23.47 -6.28 -1.62
C ALA A 390 -22.92 -6.13 -0.20
N ALA A 391 -21.97 -5.22 0.02
CA ALA A 391 -21.31 -5.07 1.31
C ALA A 391 -22.30 -4.63 2.40
N PRO A 392 -22.22 -5.20 3.62
CA PRO A 392 -23.07 -4.78 4.72
C PRO A 392 -22.84 -3.31 5.05
N GLN A 393 -23.93 -2.54 5.16
CA GLN A 393 -23.87 -1.10 5.45
C GLN A 393 -23.27 -0.78 6.83
N ASN A 394 -23.41 -1.70 7.78
CA ASN A 394 -22.90 -1.57 9.14
C ASN A 394 -22.42 -2.92 9.64
N THR A 395 -21.31 -2.93 10.37
CA THR A 395 -20.91 -4.06 11.20
C THR A 395 -21.43 -3.86 12.61
N TRP A 396 -22.30 -4.75 13.08
CA TRP A 396 -22.88 -4.67 14.41
C TRP A 396 -21.95 -5.28 15.45
N LEU A 397 -21.20 -4.43 16.17
CA LEU A 397 -20.40 -4.86 17.31
C LEU A 397 -21.21 -4.77 18.60
N PRO A 398 -21.00 -5.70 19.57
CA PRO A 398 -21.58 -5.58 20.89
C PRO A 398 -20.95 -4.37 21.59
N THR A 399 -21.73 -3.29 21.73
CA THR A 399 -21.32 -2.08 22.44
C THR A 399 -22.03 -1.97 23.78
N ASP A 400 -21.32 -1.52 24.83
CA ASP A 400 -21.90 -1.31 26.16
C ASP A 400 -22.97 -0.21 26.18
N MET A 401 -22.87 0.73 25.23
CA MET A 401 -23.80 1.86 25.07
C MET A 401 -24.33 1.92 23.64
N ALA A 402 -25.52 2.51 23.47
CA ALA A 402 -26.11 2.74 22.16
C ALA A 402 -25.25 3.70 21.33
N ARG A 403 -25.16 3.42 20.02
CA ARG A 403 -24.48 4.30 19.06
C ARG A 403 -25.21 5.64 18.97
N VAL A 404 -24.47 6.73 19.15
CA VAL A 404 -24.96 8.11 19.00
C VAL A 404 -24.82 8.60 17.55
N GLU A 405 -25.72 9.49 17.09
CA GLU A 405 -25.72 10.01 15.71
C GLU A 405 -24.49 10.84 15.36
N LYS A 406 -23.95 11.60 16.32
CA LYS A 406 -22.68 12.32 16.17
C LYS A 406 -21.58 11.51 16.82
N SER A 407 -20.63 11.05 16.02
CA SER A 407 -19.42 10.39 16.52
C SER A 407 -18.69 11.30 17.51
N GLY A 408 -18.56 10.83 18.76
CA GLY A 408 -17.57 11.37 19.67
C GLY A 408 -16.20 10.82 19.30
N HIS A 409 -15.17 11.66 19.30
CA HIS A 409 -13.79 11.24 19.04
C HIS A 409 -13.01 10.88 20.31
N SER A 410 -13.72 10.64 21.42
CA SER A 410 -13.10 10.14 22.66
C SER A 410 -12.84 8.66 22.52
N GLY A 411 -11.57 8.27 22.65
CA GLY A 411 -11.13 6.87 22.61
C GLY A 411 -10.17 6.57 23.75
N SER A 412 -10.01 5.28 24.04
CA SER A 412 -8.98 4.75 24.93
C SER A 412 -8.28 3.60 24.23
N THR A 413 -7.01 3.41 24.54
CA THR A 413 -6.20 2.32 23.99
C THR A 413 -6.05 1.24 25.05
N SER A 414 -6.36 0.00 24.68
CA SER A 414 -6.02 -1.19 25.46
C SER A 414 -5.01 -2.01 24.68
N THR A 415 -3.97 -2.49 25.37
CA THR A 415 -2.89 -3.26 24.75
C THR A 415 -2.87 -4.66 25.32
N VAL A 416 -2.80 -5.66 24.44
CA VAL A 416 -2.58 -7.06 24.79
C VAL A 416 -1.22 -7.47 24.26
N VAL A 417 -0.37 -8.01 25.14
CA VAL A 417 0.96 -8.50 24.78
C VAL A 417 0.87 -9.97 24.40
N VAL A 418 1.23 -10.29 23.16
CA VAL A 418 1.33 -11.67 22.67
C VAL A 418 2.72 -12.21 23.01
N SER A 419 2.78 -13.33 23.73
CA SER A 419 4.04 -14.00 24.06
C SER A 419 4.81 -14.44 22.81
N SER A 420 6.14 -14.42 22.83
CA SER A 420 6.98 -14.85 21.71
C SER A 420 6.64 -16.25 21.20
N SER A 421 6.40 -17.21 22.10
CA SER A 421 6.00 -18.58 21.75
C SER A 421 4.65 -18.66 21.00
N THR A 422 3.76 -17.70 21.21
CA THR A 422 2.48 -17.63 20.48
C THR A 422 2.70 -16.98 19.13
N LEU A 423 3.52 -15.92 19.05
CA LEU A 423 3.90 -15.28 17.80
C LEU A 423 4.62 -16.26 16.86
N GLU A 424 5.53 -17.09 17.38
CA GLU A 424 6.23 -18.14 16.62
C GLU A 424 5.24 -19.14 16.03
N ARG A 425 4.31 -19.66 16.83
CA ARG A 425 3.25 -20.57 16.33
C ARG A 425 2.33 -19.93 15.29
N LEU A 426 2.03 -18.63 15.42
CA LEU A 426 1.25 -17.91 14.40
C LEU A 426 2.04 -17.76 13.08
N ARG A 427 3.36 -17.57 13.15
CA ARG A 427 4.24 -17.56 11.97
C ARG A 427 4.32 -18.95 11.33
N GLU A 428 4.48 -20.00 12.13
CA GLU A 428 4.46 -21.39 11.64
C GLU A 428 3.13 -21.72 10.96
N LEU A 429 2.01 -21.26 11.52
CA LEU A 429 0.69 -21.42 10.90
C LEU A 429 0.61 -20.68 9.56
N ALA A 430 1.09 -19.43 9.49
CA ALA A 430 1.13 -18.67 8.25
C ALA A 430 1.93 -19.40 7.17
N GLN A 431 3.14 -19.86 7.52
CA GLN A 431 4.01 -20.64 6.65
C GLN A 431 3.35 -21.94 6.18
N THR A 432 2.77 -22.72 7.10
CA THR A 432 2.13 -24.01 6.77
C THR A 432 0.91 -23.81 5.85
N ALA A 433 0.22 -22.66 5.98
CA ALA A 433 -0.92 -22.30 5.14
C ALA A 433 -0.53 -21.56 3.84
N GLY A 434 0.76 -21.32 3.59
CA GLY A 434 1.22 -20.53 2.45
C GLY A 434 0.74 -19.06 2.48
N SER A 435 0.49 -18.51 3.68
CA SER A 435 -0.05 -17.15 3.86
C SER A 435 0.90 -16.25 4.63
N THR A 436 0.50 -15.00 4.81
CA THR A 436 1.22 -14.04 5.66
C THR A 436 0.71 -14.06 7.11
N LEU A 437 1.54 -13.61 8.05
CA LEU A 437 1.12 -13.37 9.44
C LEU A 437 -0.08 -12.40 9.49
N PHE A 438 -0.09 -11.40 8.62
CA PHE A 438 -1.23 -10.49 8.47
C PHE A 438 -2.52 -11.24 8.17
N SER A 439 -2.52 -12.15 7.20
CA SER A 439 -3.70 -12.94 6.82
C SER A 439 -4.20 -13.82 7.96
N VAL A 440 -3.28 -14.43 8.71
CA VAL A 440 -3.62 -15.23 9.91
C VAL A 440 -4.29 -14.36 10.97
N VAL A 441 -3.72 -13.20 11.30
CA VAL A 441 -4.27 -12.29 12.30
C VAL A 441 -5.60 -11.68 11.85
N LEU A 442 -5.71 -11.28 10.58
CA LEU A 442 -6.95 -10.77 10.00
C LEU A 442 -8.06 -11.84 10.01
N SER A 443 -7.72 -13.09 9.71
CA SER A 443 -8.65 -14.22 9.80
C SER A 443 -9.12 -14.46 11.24
N ALA A 444 -8.20 -14.39 12.21
CA ALA A 444 -8.56 -14.47 13.63
C ALA A 444 -9.50 -13.33 14.05
N LEU A 445 -9.26 -12.11 13.57
CA LEU A 445 -10.16 -10.97 13.78
C LEU A 445 -11.54 -11.23 13.15
N ARG A 446 -11.62 -11.69 11.89
CA ARG A 446 -12.89 -12.05 11.24
C ARG A 446 -13.67 -13.09 12.01
N ILE A 447 -13.00 -14.14 12.52
CA ILE A 447 -13.63 -15.16 13.36
C ILE A 447 -14.16 -14.53 14.66
N LEU A 448 -13.40 -13.63 15.29
CA LEU A 448 -13.85 -12.94 16.49
C LEU A 448 -15.11 -12.09 16.23
N LEU A 449 -15.09 -11.30 15.14
CA LEU A 449 -16.22 -10.47 14.74
C LEU A 449 -17.46 -11.33 14.42
N TYR A 450 -17.29 -12.43 13.69
CA TYR A 450 -18.36 -13.41 13.47
C TYR A 450 -18.93 -13.94 14.80
N ARG A 451 -18.08 -14.29 15.77
CA ARG A 451 -18.54 -14.80 17.07
C ARG A 451 -19.29 -13.77 17.92
N TRP A 452 -19.01 -12.48 17.71
CA TRP A 452 -19.65 -11.39 18.44
C TRP A 452 -20.93 -10.89 17.76
N ALA A 453 -20.91 -10.74 16.44
CA ALA A 453 -22.00 -10.15 15.65
C ALA A 453 -22.95 -11.20 15.05
N GLY A 454 -22.47 -12.42 14.83
CA GLY A 454 -23.18 -13.44 14.06
C GLY A 454 -23.19 -13.18 12.55
N GLU A 455 -22.51 -12.14 12.07
CA GLU A 455 -22.46 -11.74 10.67
C GLU A 455 -21.45 -12.57 9.88
N HIS A 456 -21.90 -13.25 8.83
CA HIS A 456 -21.06 -14.09 7.97
C HIS A 456 -20.18 -13.29 7.00
N ASP A 457 -20.55 -12.04 6.72
CA ASP A 457 -19.80 -11.13 5.88
C ASP A 457 -19.44 -9.87 6.67
N THR A 458 -18.20 -9.40 6.54
CA THR A 458 -17.69 -8.29 7.34
C THR A 458 -16.69 -7.48 6.54
N VAL A 459 -16.91 -6.18 6.50
CA VAL A 459 -15.98 -5.21 5.88
C VAL A 459 -15.03 -4.71 6.95
N ILE A 460 -13.73 -4.93 6.74
CA ILE A 460 -12.68 -4.47 7.64
C ILE A 460 -11.76 -3.55 6.85
N GLY A 461 -11.65 -2.29 7.28
CA GLY A 461 -10.66 -1.36 6.74
C GLY A 461 -9.25 -1.76 7.18
N THR A 462 -8.33 -1.84 6.24
CA THR A 462 -6.91 -2.13 6.49
C THR A 462 -6.06 -0.97 6.00
N VAL A 463 -4.93 -0.72 6.65
CA VAL A 463 -3.91 0.20 6.18
C VAL A 463 -2.65 -0.64 5.94
N SER A 464 -2.17 -0.64 4.71
CA SER A 464 -0.95 -1.36 4.30
C SER A 464 0.25 -0.43 4.29
#